data_AF-A0A8J7LLU1-F1
#
_entry.id   AF-A0A8J7LLU1-F1
#
_cell.length_a   1.000
_cell.length_b   1.000
_cell.length_c   1.000
_cell.angle_alpha   90.00
_cell.angle_beta   90.00
_cell.angle_gamma   90.00
#
_symmetry.space_group_name_H-M   'P 1'
#
loop_
_entity.id
_entity.type
_entity.pdbx_description
1 polymer ?
#
loop_
_entity_poly.entity_id
_entity_poly.type
_entity_poly.pdbx_seq_one_letter_code
_entity_poly.pdbx_strand_id
1 'polypeptide(L)'
;MKILCITAMRNEGPHLLEWIAHHRALGVDEFLVYTNDCDDGTDAMLDVLAEEGWLHHIRHEVPSDKSVQWQALKDARTQPSYQSADWVMMIDCDEFVNLAEPLTSLRGLIAEMPEKTDAIMLPWRLFGSNGRYRLSGGLTLEMFTRAAPLALRANWQCFFKTLYRRTAFGHPGVHRPKPRKQGRDANWVTASGDPVVVQENTILKINEPHSGSLVQLNHYSLRSTEDFLSKIYRGLPNRRDREVGLGYWLERNLNTVEDRSIQRFLPVLKECRAEFKRIETLQEMHLNAVGHHRKIAQEALKNIETFRMVWQLRLAGDSVA
;
A
#
# COMPACT_ATOMS: atom_id res chain seq x y z
N MET A 1 -9.47 19.88 -8.63
CA MET A 1 -9.46 18.83 -7.60
C MET A 1 -8.08 18.21 -7.54
N LYS A 2 -7.37 18.36 -6.43
CA LYS A 2 -6.02 17.86 -6.17
C LYS A 2 -6.05 16.67 -5.20
N ILE A 3 -5.43 15.55 -5.57
CA ILE A 3 -5.38 14.30 -4.82
C ILE A 3 -3.95 14.08 -4.33
N LEU A 4 -3.77 14.02 -3.02
CA LEU A 4 -2.51 13.69 -2.37
C LEU A 4 -2.50 12.24 -1.89
N CYS A 5 -1.43 11.51 -2.21
CA CYS A 5 -1.12 10.23 -1.59
C CYS A 5 0.02 10.39 -0.60
N ILE A 6 -0.21 10.04 0.66
CA ILE A 6 0.82 9.99 1.70
C ILE A 6 1.25 8.53 1.85
N THR A 7 2.54 8.30 2.07
CA THR A 7 3.05 6.97 2.41
C THR A 7 4.32 7.05 3.25
N ALA A 8 4.64 5.97 3.95
CA ALA A 8 5.89 5.81 4.67
C ALA A 8 6.56 4.51 4.20
N MET A 9 7.81 4.60 3.75
CA MET A 9 8.55 3.49 3.16
C MET A 9 9.80 3.17 3.96
N ARG A 10 10.09 1.89 4.10
CA ARG A 10 11.37 1.37 4.57
C ARG A 10 11.74 0.18 3.71
N ASN A 11 12.86 0.27 3.01
CA ASN A 11 13.36 -0.77 2.12
C ASN A 11 12.32 -1.27 1.12
N GLU A 12 11.68 -0.38 0.37
CA GLU A 12 10.70 -0.69 -0.69
C GLU A 12 11.27 -0.47 -2.09
N GLY A 13 12.60 -0.33 -2.22
CA GLY A 13 13.31 -0.05 -3.48
C GLY A 13 12.83 -0.90 -4.66
N PRO A 14 12.70 -2.24 -4.53
CA PRO A 14 12.23 -3.09 -5.62
C PRO A 14 10.84 -2.74 -6.17
N HIS A 15 9.96 -2.14 -5.34
CA HIS A 15 8.52 -2.01 -5.61
C HIS A 15 8.06 -0.56 -5.80
N LEU A 16 8.79 0.42 -5.26
CA LEU A 16 8.32 1.81 -5.21
C LEU A 16 8.04 2.41 -6.59
N LEU A 17 8.83 2.06 -7.62
CA LEU A 17 8.64 2.61 -8.97
C LEU A 17 7.32 2.14 -9.60
N GLU A 18 6.95 0.87 -9.40
CA GLU A 18 5.65 0.36 -9.85
C GLU A 18 4.51 1.06 -9.11
N TRP A 19 4.66 1.21 -7.79
CA TRP A 19 3.64 1.78 -6.93
C TRP A 19 3.37 3.25 -7.26
N ILE A 20 4.42 4.06 -7.46
CA ILE A 20 4.29 5.48 -7.84
C ILE A 20 3.63 5.59 -9.22
N ALA A 21 4.12 4.84 -10.21
CA ALA A 21 3.58 4.89 -11.57
C ALA A 21 2.09 4.50 -11.62
N HIS A 22 1.70 3.44 -10.90
CA HIS A 22 0.31 2.99 -10.85
C HIS A 22 -0.62 4.08 -10.31
N HIS A 23 -0.30 4.63 -9.15
CA HIS A 23 -1.16 5.62 -8.51
C HIS A 23 -1.16 6.96 -9.25
N ARG A 24 -0.03 7.33 -9.90
CA ARG A 24 0.04 8.49 -10.79
C ARG A 24 -0.88 8.31 -11.99
N ALA A 25 -0.85 7.14 -12.62
CA ALA A 25 -1.74 6.81 -13.75
C ALA A 25 -3.23 6.85 -13.36
N LEU A 26 -3.57 6.53 -12.11
CA LEU A 26 -4.94 6.65 -11.58
C LEU A 26 -5.34 8.09 -11.20
N GLY A 27 -4.44 9.06 -11.37
CA GLY A 27 -4.70 10.48 -11.17
C GLY A 27 -4.33 11.03 -9.79
N VAL A 28 -3.41 10.39 -9.06
CA VAL A 28 -2.75 11.05 -7.91
C VAL A 28 -1.90 12.21 -8.41
N ASP A 29 -2.13 13.40 -7.85
CA ASP A 29 -1.47 14.63 -8.29
C ASP A 29 -0.12 14.84 -7.59
N GLU A 30 -0.07 14.52 -6.30
CA GLU A 30 1.14 14.65 -5.50
C GLU A 30 1.31 13.42 -4.60
N PHE A 31 2.57 13.08 -4.39
CA PHE A 31 2.98 12.10 -3.39
C PHE A 31 3.76 12.81 -2.29
N LEU A 32 3.48 12.46 -1.05
CA LEU A 32 4.28 12.86 0.10
C LEU A 32 4.80 11.59 0.75
N VAL A 33 6.08 11.30 0.50
CA VAL A 33 6.73 10.07 0.89
C VAL A 33 7.66 10.33 2.05
N TYR A 34 7.49 9.58 3.13
CA TYR A 34 8.41 9.56 4.25
C TYR A 34 9.26 8.30 4.20
N THR A 35 10.56 8.42 4.48
CA THR A 35 11.43 7.25 4.66
C THR A 35 12.06 7.24 6.04
N ASN A 36 12.39 6.05 6.52
CA ASN A 36 13.18 5.89 7.75
C ASN A 36 14.08 4.65 7.62
N ASP A 37 15.29 4.74 8.17
CA ASP A 37 16.19 3.59 8.38
C ASP A 37 16.33 2.67 7.15
N CYS A 38 16.50 3.27 5.96
CA CYS A 38 16.66 2.54 4.70
C CYS A 38 18.11 2.11 4.49
N ASP A 39 18.33 0.90 4.01
CA ASP A 39 19.66 0.34 3.69
C ASP A 39 19.73 -0.32 2.30
N ASP A 40 18.61 -0.35 1.56
CA ASP A 40 18.52 -0.84 0.18
C ASP A 40 18.61 0.28 -0.88
N GLY A 41 18.72 1.55 -0.46
CA GLY A 41 18.73 2.72 -1.34
C GLY A 41 17.36 3.31 -1.67
N THR A 42 16.27 2.85 -1.02
CA THR A 42 14.91 3.40 -1.20
C THR A 42 14.85 4.92 -1.08
N ASP A 43 15.49 5.48 -0.06
CA ASP A 43 15.54 6.91 0.22
C ASP A 43 16.32 7.68 -0.84
N ALA A 44 17.45 7.15 -1.31
CA ALA A 44 18.22 7.75 -2.40
C ALA A 44 17.43 7.75 -3.73
N MET A 45 16.70 6.67 -4.02
CA MET A 45 15.82 6.62 -5.20
C MET A 45 14.71 7.67 -5.12
N LEU A 46 14.14 7.87 -3.93
CA LEU A 46 13.08 8.85 -3.71
C LEU A 46 13.60 10.30 -3.76
N ASP A 47 14.85 10.56 -3.37
CA ASP A 47 15.49 11.87 -3.58
C ASP A 47 15.60 12.21 -5.06
N VAL A 48 16.08 11.27 -5.89
CA VAL A 48 16.16 11.47 -7.35
C VAL A 48 14.77 11.75 -7.93
N LEU A 49 13.74 11.01 -7.51
CA LEU A 49 12.37 11.27 -7.95
C LEU A 49 11.83 12.63 -7.47
N ALA A 50 12.23 13.10 -6.29
CA ALA A 50 11.86 14.41 -5.79
C ALA A 50 12.52 15.55 -6.60
N GLU A 51 13.81 15.41 -6.93
CA GLU A 51 14.54 16.34 -7.80
C GLU A 51 13.91 16.45 -9.19
N GLU A 52 13.44 15.31 -9.72
CA GLU A 52 12.71 15.23 -10.99
C GLU A 52 11.23 15.68 -10.89
N GLY A 53 10.79 16.13 -9.70
CA GLY A 53 9.47 16.71 -9.49
C GLY A 53 8.31 15.71 -9.44
N TRP A 54 8.58 14.41 -9.26
CA TRP A 54 7.55 13.38 -9.17
C TRP A 54 6.81 13.36 -7.83
N LEU A 55 7.49 13.76 -6.77
CA LEU A 55 7.01 13.63 -5.40
C LEU A 55 7.73 14.57 -4.43
N HIS A 56 7.17 14.69 -3.23
CA HIS A 56 7.85 15.28 -2.08
C HIS A 56 8.41 14.16 -1.22
N HIS A 57 9.71 14.21 -0.94
CA HIS A 57 10.38 13.22 -0.10
C HIS A 57 10.87 13.85 1.21
N ILE A 58 10.59 13.19 2.33
CA ILE A 58 11.08 13.57 3.65
C ILE A 58 11.74 12.37 4.29
N ARG A 59 13.08 12.42 4.40
CA ARG A 59 13.84 11.48 5.24
C ARG A 59 13.56 11.79 6.71
N HIS A 60 13.02 10.84 7.44
CA HIS A 60 12.50 11.06 8.79
C HIS A 60 13.27 10.25 9.83
N GLU A 61 14.00 10.96 10.68
CA GLU A 61 14.62 10.39 11.87
C GLU A 61 13.60 10.37 13.02
N VAL A 62 13.10 9.17 13.33
CA VAL A 62 12.09 8.99 14.38
C VAL A 62 12.72 8.24 15.55
N PRO A 63 12.63 8.78 16.78
CA PRO A 63 13.05 8.07 17.99
C PRO A 63 12.43 6.67 18.08
N SER A 64 13.21 5.69 18.56
CA SER A 64 12.83 4.27 18.55
C SER A 64 11.59 3.94 19.39
N ASP A 65 11.23 4.81 20.35
CA ASP A 65 10.04 4.71 21.20
C ASP A 65 8.77 5.27 20.56
N LYS A 66 8.87 5.87 19.36
CA LYS A 66 7.73 6.47 18.63
C LYS A 66 7.39 5.70 17.36
N SER A 67 6.11 5.67 17.03
CA SER A 67 5.65 5.14 15.73
C SER A 67 6.04 6.08 14.60
N VAL A 68 6.78 5.54 13.63
CA VAL A 68 7.21 6.24 12.42
C VAL A 68 6.03 6.80 11.65
N GLN A 69 5.01 5.98 11.39
CA GLN A 69 3.84 6.41 10.60
C GLN A 69 3.08 7.54 11.30
N TRP A 70 2.92 7.49 12.63
CA TRP A 70 2.24 8.56 13.34
C TRP A 70 3.05 9.86 13.38
N GLN A 71 4.38 9.80 13.44
CA GLN A 71 5.20 11.01 13.30
C GLN A 71 5.11 11.57 11.88
N ALA A 72 5.21 10.72 10.86
CA ALA A 72 5.04 11.11 9.45
C ALA A 72 3.68 11.79 9.21
N LEU A 73 2.59 11.24 9.73
CA LEU A 73 1.25 11.82 9.60
C LEU A 73 1.10 13.15 10.36
N LYS A 74 1.78 13.31 11.49
CA LYS A 74 1.80 14.58 12.24
C LYS A 74 2.49 15.67 11.43
N ASP A 75 3.65 15.35 10.84
CA ASP A 75 4.38 16.27 9.96
C ASP A 75 3.62 16.53 8.65
N ALA A 76 3.02 15.49 8.05
CA ALA A 76 2.30 15.62 6.78
C ALA A 76 1.22 16.69 6.85
N ARG A 77 0.53 16.81 7.98
CA ARG A 77 -0.46 17.85 8.22
C ARG A 77 0.11 19.26 8.04
N THR A 78 1.39 19.52 8.32
CA THR A 78 2.00 20.84 8.17
C THR A 78 2.55 21.10 6.78
N GLN A 79 2.63 20.09 5.92
CA GLN A 79 3.21 20.23 4.59
C GLN A 79 2.30 21.01 3.62
N PRO A 80 2.87 21.84 2.71
CA PRO A 80 2.09 22.57 1.71
C PRO A 80 1.27 21.67 0.79
N SER A 81 1.81 20.50 0.43
CA SER A 81 1.13 19.48 -0.37
C SER A 81 -0.16 19.01 0.29
N TYR A 82 -0.13 18.77 1.61
CA TYR A 82 -1.32 18.44 2.38
C TYR A 82 -2.29 19.61 2.44
N GLN A 83 -1.85 20.81 2.79
CA GLN A 83 -2.76 21.96 2.95
C GLN A 83 -3.50 22.33 1.66
N SER A 84 -2.85 22.15 0.51
CA SER A 84 -3.41 22.43 -0.81
C SER A 84 -4.23 21.28 -1.42
N ALA A 85 -4.22 20.08 -0.84
CA ALA A 85 -4.97 18.94 -1.35
C ALA A 85 -6.48 19.09 -1.11
N ASP A 86 -7.29 18.62 -2.06
CA ASP A 86 -8.74 18.49 -1.91
C ASP A 86 -9.08 17.13 -1.28
N TRP A 87 -8.44 16.08 -1.79
CA TRP A 87 -8.58 14.70 -1.34
C TRP A 87 -7.23 14.12 -0.94
N VAL A 88 -7.24 13.26 0.08
CA VAL A 88 -6.04 12.65 0.63
C VAL A 88 -6.29 11.16 0.86
N MET A 89 -5.28 10.35 0.65
CA MET A 89 -5.23 8.97 1.13
C MET A 89 -3.85 8.67 1.73
N MET A 90 -3.81 7.76 2.69
CA MET A 90 -2.57 7.17 3.23
C MET A 90 -2.63 5.67 2.92
N ILE A 91 -1.73 5.20 2.05
CA ILE A 91 -1.65 3.81 1.63
C ILE A 91 -0.19 3.34 1.62
N ASP A 92 0.03 2.07 1.94
CA ASP A 92 1.34 1.46 2.07
C ASP A 92 1.89 1.02 0.68
N CYS A 93 3.21 0.86 0.52
CA CYS A 93 3.84 0.52 -0.77
C CYS A 93 3.51 -0.90 -1.27
N ASP A 94 2.79 -1.70 -0.49
CA ASP A 94 2.22 -2.99 -0.87
C ASP A 94 0.71 -2.94 -1.17
N GLU A 95 0.11 -1.74 -1.19
CA GLU A 95 -1.31 -1.51 -1.44
C GLU A 95 -1.54 -0.78 -2.77
N PHE A 96 -2.43 -1.32 -3.61
CA PHE A 96 -2.72 -0.77 -4.94
C PHE A 96 -4.22 -0.55 -5.12
N VAL A 97 -4.61 0.68 -5.47
CA VAL A 97 -6.01 0.98 -5.79
C VAL A 97 -6.42 0.24 -7.07
N ASN A 98 -7.54 -0.46 -7.02
CA ASN A 98 -8.15 -1.12 -8.16
C ASN A 98 -9.58 -0.61 -8.33
N LEU A 99 -9.90 -0.07 -9.51
CA LEU A 99 -11.22 0.50 -9.80
C LEU A 99 -12.00 -0.44 -10.72
N ALA A 100 -13.27 -0.67 -10.39
CA ALA A 100 -14.16 -1.47 -11.21
C ALA A 100 -14.45 -0.78 -12.56
N GLU A 101 -14.71 -1.56 -13.60
CA GLU A 101 -15.10 -0.98 -14.89
C GLU A 101 -16.44 -0.24 -14.77
N PRO A 102 -16.62 0.90 -15.47
CA PRO A 102 -15.71 1.48 -16.46
C PRO A 102 -14.67 2.48 -15.88
N LEU A 103 -14.56 2.63 -14.56
CA LEU A 103 -13.72 3.65 -13.93
C LEU A 103 -12.23 3.50 -14.29
N THR A 104 -11.60 4.62 -14.61
CA THR A 104 -10.18 4.69 -14.98
C THR A 104 -9.35 5.60 -14.07
N SER A 105 -9.98 6.38 -13.19
CA SER A 105 -9.28 7.33 -12.33
C SER A 105 -9.97 7.52 -10.98
N LEU A 106 -9.20 7.96 -9.98
CA LEU A 106 -9.71 8.34 -8.66
C LEU A 106 -10.71 9.50 -8.73
N ARG A 107 -10.55 10.41 -9.71
CA ARG A 107 -11.51 11.49 -9.95
C ARG A 107 -12.86 10.96 -10.43
N GLY A 108 -12.83 9.97 -11.32
CA GLY A 108 -14.03 9.24 -11.75
C GLY A 108 -14.70 8.56 -10.57
N LEU A 109 -13.94 7.85 -9.73
CA LEU A 109 -14.46 7.25 -8.51
C LEU A 109 -15.15 8.28 -7.61
N ILE A 110 -14.51 9.42 -7.34
CA ILE A 110 -15.09 10.49 -6.51
C ILE A 110 -16.37 11.06 -7.14
N ALA A 111 -16.43 11.19 -8.46
CA ALA A 111 -17.59 11.72 -9.17
C ALA A 111 -18.81 10.78 -9.16
N GLU A 112 -18.59 9.46 -9.09
CA GLU A 112 -19.67 8.46 -8.93
C GLU A 112 -20.25 8.43 -7.51
N MET A 113 -19.54 8.98 -6.52
CA MET A 113 -20.03 8.99 -5.13
C MET A 113 -21.11 10.06 -4.93
N PRO A 114 -22.02 9.88 -3.95
CA PRO A 114 -22.98 10.90 -3.57
C PRO A 114 -22.31 12.28 -3.37
N GLU A 115 -22.95 13.36 -3.84
CA GLU A 115 -22.36 14.71 -3.90
C GLU A 115 -21.73 15.19 -2.58
N LYS A 116 -22.35 14.83 -1.44
CA LYS A 116 -21.91 15.24 -0.10
C LYS A 116 -20.84 14.34 0.51
N THR A 117 -20.26 13.41 -0.25
CA THR A 117 -19.24 12.47 0.24
C THR A 117 -17.99 13.19 0.72
N ASP A 118 -17.55 12.81 1.92
CA ASP A 118 -16.31 13.28 2.54
C ASP A 118 -15.29 12.16 2.73
N ALA A 119 -15.69 10.90 2.78
CA ALA A 119 -14.80 9.77 2.95
C ALA A 119 -15.33 8.53 2.22
N ILE A 120 -14.46 7.91 1.42
CA ILE A 120 -14.72 6.68 0.67
C ILE A 120 -13.88 5.59 1.31
N MET A 121 -14.53 4.50 1.74
CA MET A 121 -13.84 3.32 2.24
C MET A 121 -13.13 2.58 1.09
N LEU A 122 -11.86 2.25 1.29
CA LEU A 122 -11.04 1.45 0.38
C LEU A 122 -10.77 0.09 1.04
N PRO A 123 -11.70 -0.89 0.92
CA PRO A 123 -11.58 -2.17 1.59
C PRO A 123 -10.40 -2.98 1.03
N TRP A 124 -9.65 -3.62 1.91
CA TRP A 124 -8.55 -4.50 1.51
C TRP A 124 -9.04 -5.74 0.79
N ARG A 125 -8.43 -6.03 -0.34
CA ARG A 125 -8.47 -7.34 -1.00
C ARG A 125 -7.08 -7.97 -0.84
N LEU A 126 -6.94 -8.97 0.02
CA LEU A 126 -5.64 -9.62 0.26
C LEU A 126 -5.24 -10.50 -0.94
N PHE A 127 -3.99 -10.36 -1.39
CA PHE A 127 -3.38 -11.21 -2.41
C PHE A 127 -2.28 -12.07 -1.79
N GLY A 128 -2.30 -13.36 -2.14
CA GLY A 128 -1.29 -14.30 -1.70
C GLY A 128 -0.02 -14.24 -2.57
N SER A 129 0.93 -15.11 -2.25
CA SER A 129 2.23 -15.19 -2.93
C SER A 129 2.18 -15.76 -4.34
N ASN A 130 1.03 -16.27 -4.79
CA ASN A 130 0.88 -17.03 -6.03
C ASN A 130 1.92 -18.17 -6.16
N GLY A 131 2.30 -18.79 -5.03
CA GLY A 131 3.33 -19.83 -4.95
C GLY A 131 4.74 -19.39 -5.35
N ARG A 132 4.99 -18.08 -5.48
CA ARG A 132 6.25 -17.54 -5.97
C ARG A 132 7.31 -17.58 -4.87
N TYR A 133 8.42 -18.24 -5.15
CA TYR A 133 9.55 -18.24 -4.24
C TYR A 133 10.48 -17.04 -4.45
N ARG A 134 10.90 -16.79 -5.70
CA ARG A 134 11.95 -15.82 -6.03
C ARG A 134 11.42 -14.40 -6.17
N LEU A 135 12.23 -13.44 -5.73
CA LEU A 135 12.07 -12.02 -6.04
C LEU A 135 12.24 -11.82 -7.54
N SER A 136 11.13 -11.52 -8.19
CA SER A 136 11.10 -11.30 -9.63
C SER A 136 11.69 -9.93 -9.99
N GLY A 137 12.04 -9.74 -11.27
CA GLY A 137 12.18 -8.40 -11.85
C GLY A 137 10.92 -7.88 -12.54
N GLY A 138 9.79 -8.60 -12.44
CA GLY A 138 8.52 -8.25 -13.09
C GLY A 138 7.67 -7.31 -12.25
N LEU A 139 6.49 -6.94 -12.77
CA LEU A 139 5.51 -6.12 -12.06
C LEU A 139 4.69 -6.97 -11.08
N THR A 140 4.52 -6.49 -9.85
CA THR A 140 3.64 -7.07 -8.82
C THR A 140 2.27 -7.40 -9.41
N LEU A 141 1.68 -6.43 -10.13
CA LEU A 141 0.33 -6.57 -10.70
C LEU A 141 0.22 -7.64 -11.79
N GLU A 142 1.32 -8.01 -12.44
CA GLU A 142 1.36 -9.09 -13.43
C GLU A 142 1.46 -10.47 -12.78
N MET A 143 2.19 -10.57 -11.67
CA MET A 143 2.62 -11.86 -11.14
C MET A 143 1.78 -12.39 -9.99
N PHE A 144 1.15 -11.52 -9.21
CA PHE A 144 0.38 -11.91 -8.04
C PHE A 144 -1.11 -11.76 -8.35
N THR A 145 -1.69 -12.75 -9.03
CA THR A 145 -3.08 -12.71 -9.51
C THR A 145 -4.03 -13.56 -8.67
N ARG A 146 -3.57 -14.11 -7.54
CA ARG A 146 -4.35 -14.98 -6.68
C ARG A 146 -4.70 -14.25 -5.40
N ALA A 147 -5.99 -14.09 -5.16
CA ALA A 147 -6.56 -13.27 -4.10
C ALA A 147 -7.42 -14.10 -3.15
N ALA A 148 -7.72 -13.48 -2.02
CA ALA A 148 -8.78 -13.93 -1.14
C ALA A 148 -10.17 -13.79 -1.81
N PRO A 149 -11.16 -14.60 -1.42
CA PRO A 149 -12.54 -14.44 -1.87
C PRO A 149 -13.09 -13.05 -1.53
N LEU A 150 -14.15 -12.62 -2.23
CA LEU A 150 -14.81 -11.34 -1.95
C LEU A 150 -15.49 -11.29 -0.57
N ALA A 151 -15.92 -12.46 -0.06
CA ALA A 151 -16.60 -12.60 1.22
C ALA A 151 -15.61 -13.06 2.30
N LEU A 152 -14.97 -12.10 2.96
CA LEU A 152 -14.03 -12.35 4.05
C LEU A 152 -14.76 -12.33 5.39
N ARG A 153 -14.53 -13.36 6.21
CA ARG A 153 -15.24 -13.55 7.49
C ARG A 153 -14.37 -13.27 8.71
N ALA A 154 -13.05 -13.23 8.53
CA ALA A 154 -12.11 -13.00 9.62
C ALA A 154 -11.74 -11.51 9.75
N ASN A 155 -11.75 -10.99 10.97
CA ASN A 155 -11.49 -9.58 11.27
C ASN A 155 -10.13 -9.07 10.73
N TRP A 156 -9.07 -9.89 10.73
CA TRP A 156 -7.75 -9.49 10.25
C TRP A 156 -7.64 -9.32 8.72
N GLN A 157 -8.67 -9.74 7.98
CA GLN A 157 -8.73 -9.65 6.51
C GLN A 157 -9.60 -8.48 6.03
N CYS A 158 -10.36 -7.86 6.93
CA CYS A 158 -11.43 -6.91 6.59
C CYS A 158 -11.09 -5.45 6.93
N PHE A 159 -9.81 -5.09 6.97
CA PHE A 159 -9.41 -3.69 7.16
C PHE A 159 -9.70 -2.86 5.90
N PHE A 160 -9.75 -1.55 6.07
CA PHE A 160 -9.84 -0.60 4.97
C PHE A 160 -8.84 0.55 5.16
N LYS A 161 -8.50 1.20 4.05
CA LYS A 161 -7.93 2.55 4.03
C LYS A 161 -9.02 3.54 3.61
N THR A 162 -8.72 4.83 3.62
CA THR A 162 -9.72 5.86 3.31
C THR A 162 -9.16 6.87 2.30
N LEU A 163 -9.92 7.13 1.24
CA LEU A 163 -9.77 8.32 0.41
C LEU A 163 -10.75 9.37 0.93
N TYR A 164 -10.26 10.51 1.39
CA TYR A 164 -11.09 11.48 2.11
C TYR A 164 -10.85 12.92 1.69
N ARG A 165 -11.91 13.73 1.76
CA ARG A 165 -11.88 15.17 1.61
C ARG A 165 -11.12 15.77 2.78
N ARG A 166 -9.98 16.40 2.52
CA ARG A 166 -9.10 16.93 3.55
C ARG A 166 -9.82 17.85 4.55
N THR A 167 -10.68 18.74 4.05
CA THR A 167 -11.42 19.71 4.86
C THR A 167 -12.55 19.11 5.69
N ALA A 168 -12.87 17.83 5.58
CA ALA A 168 -13.86 17.20 6.45
C ALA A 168 -13.26 16.69 7.77
N PHE A 169 -11.93 16.59 7.84
CA PHE A 169 -11.24 15.94 8.96
C PHE A 169 -10.26 16.86 9.68
N GLY A 170 -9.86 16.45 10.87
CA GLY A 170 -8.93 17.21 11.71
C GLY A 170 -7.47 16.84 11.42
N HIS A 171 -7.17 15.54 11.29
CA HIS A 171 -5.82 15.04 11.12
C HIS A 171 -5.82 13.85 10.15
N PRO A 172 -4.73 13.61 9.39
CA PRO A 172 -4.56 12.37 8.67
C PRO A 172 -4.38 11.19 9.63
N GLY A 173 -4.54 9.96 9.13
CA GLY A 173 -4.37 8.74 9.90
C GLY A 173 -4.03 7.54 9.02
N VAL A 174 -3.54 6.45 9.61
CA VAL A 174 -2.99 5.29 8.89
C VAL A 174 -4.05 4.54 8.07
N HIS A 175 -5.23 4.28 8.67
CA HIS A 175 -6.36 3.62 8.00
C HIS A 175 -7.48 4.61 7.66
N ARG A 176 -7.67 5.59 8.53
CA ARG A 176 -8.70 6.60 8.41
C ARG A 176 -8.21 7.92 9.00
N PRO A 177 -8.70 9.06 8.49
CA PRO A 177 -8.46 10.34 9.13
C PRO A 177 -9.15 10.42 10.50
N LYS A 178 -8.62 11.30 11.38
CA LYS A 178 -9.23 11.59 12.69
C LYS A 178 -10.32 12.66 12.52
N PRO A 179 -11.48 12.50 13.19
CA PRO A 179 -12.56 13.48 13.13
C PRO A 179 -12.11 14.85 13.64
N ARG A 180 -12.86 15.88 13.26
CA ARG A 180 -12.69 17.22 13.83
C ARG A 180 -13.26 17.24 15.24
N LYS A 181 -12.67 18.08 16.11
CA LYS A 181 -13.22 18.31 17.46
C LYS A 181 -14.53 19.11 17.44
N GLN A 182 -14.77 19.89 16.38
CA GLN A 182 -15.91 20.77 16.21
C GLN A 182 -16.35 20.78 14.74
N GLY A 183 -17.61 21.07 14.49
CA GLY A 183 -18.21 21.10 13.15
C GLY A 183 -19.14 19.92 12.90
N ARG A 184 -19.58 19.77 11.64
CA ARG A 184 -20.41 18.64 11.21
C ARG A 184 -19.61 17.35 11.14
N ASP A 185 -20.30 16.23 11.31
CA ASP A 185 -19.76 14.92 10.99
C ASP A 185 -19.49 14.78 9.49
N ALA A 186 -18.47 13.99 9.16
CA ALA A 186 -18.13 13.65 7.79
C ALA A 186 -19.12 12.61 7.24
N ASN A 187 -19.52 12.76 5.98
CA ASN A 187 -20.35 11.76 5.30
C ASN A 187 -19.45 10.66 4.74
N TRP A 188 -19.58 9.46 5.28
CA TRP A 188 -18.85 8.28 4.83
C TRP A 188 -19.69 7.46 3.86
N VAL A 189 -19.04 6.89 2.87
CA VAL A 189 -19.63 5.91 1.96
C VAL A 189 -18.78 4.64 1.88
N THR A 190 -19.45 3.52 1.64
CA THR A 190 -18.80 2.25 1.32
C THR A 190 -18.09 2.34 -0.04
N ALA A 191 -17.37 1.29 -0.41
CA ALA A 191 -16.76 1.19 -1.74
C ALA A 191 -17.77 1.17 -2.90
N SER A 192 -19.05 0.90 -2.62
CA SER A 192 -20.15 0.91 -3.60
C SER A 192 -20.88 2.25 -3.64
N GLY A 193 -20.52 3.21 -2.78
CA GLY A 193 -21.20 4.51 -2.67
C GLY A 193 -22.35 4.57 -1.68
N ASP A 194 -22.63 3.49 -0.94
CA ASP A 194 -23.71 3.48 0.05
C ASP A 194 -23.33 4.29 1.30
N PRO A 195 -24.18 5.20 1.79
CA PRO A 195 -23.93 5.90 3.05
C PRO A 195 -23.73 4.94 4.23
N VAL A 196 -22.73 5.21 5.05
CA VAL A 196 -22.42 4.38 6.23
C VAL A 196 -22.07 5.25 7.43
N VAL A 197 -22.47 4.82 8.62
CA VAL A 197 -22.01 5.40 9.88
C VAL A 197 -20.80 4.62 10.37
N VAL A 198 -19.64 5.28 10.43
CA VAL A 198 -18.39 4.66 10.90
C VAL A 198 -18.09 5.17 12.30
N GLN A 199 -18.25 4.31 13.31
CA GLN A 199 -17.94 4.63 14.70
C GLN A 199 -16.49 5.09 14.86
N GLU A 200 -16.20 5.86 15.90
CA GLU A 200 -14.84 6.32 16.19
C GLU A 200 -13.90 5.11 16.39
N ASN A 201 -12.68 5.19 15.85
CA ASN A 201 -11.66 4.14 15.87
C ASN A 201 -11.96 2.85 15.08
N THR A 202 -13.11 2.71 14.42
CA THR A 202 -13.35 1.59 13.50
C THR A 202 -12.42 1.68 12.28
N ILE A 203 -11.62 0.63 12.06
CA ILE A 203 -10.67 0.50 10.93
C ILE A 203 -10.88 -0.78 10.11
N LEU A 204 -11.89 -1.57 10.47
CA LEU A 204 -12.24 -2.82 9.81
C LEU A 204 -13.76 -2.95 9.73
N LYS A 205 -14.26 -3.66 8.72
CA LYS A 205 -15.69 -3.91 8.54
C LYS A 205 -15.92 -5.33 8.03
N ILE A 206 -16.35 -6.19 8.94
CA ILE A 206 -16.63 -7.61 8.64
C ILE A 206 -17.94 -7.70 7.84
N ASN A 207 -18.04 -8.67 6.94
CA ASN A 207 -19.21 -8.92 6.10
C ASN A 207 -19.58 -7.78 5.14
N GLU A 208 -18.67 -6.84 4.88
CA GLU A 208 -18.86 -5.89 3.78
C GLU A 208 -18.64 -6.65 2.45
N PRO A 209 -19.68 -6.85 1.63
CA PRO A 209 -19.50 -7.54 0.37
C PRO A 209 -18.65 -6.66 -0.54
N HIS A 210 -17.56 -7.21 -1.06
CA HIS A 210 -16.81 -6.57 -2.15
C HIS A 210 -17.56 -6.64 -3.50
N SER A 211 -18.65 -7.41 -3.56
CA SER A 211 -19.47 -7.53 -4.76
C SER A 211 -20.21 -6.22 -5.03
N GLY A 212 -20.02 -5.66 -6.23
CA GLY A 212 -20.60 -4.37 -6.61
C GLY A 212 -19.79 -3.16 -6.16
N SER A 213 -18.66 -3.35 -5.47
CA SER A 213 -17.76 -2.26 -5.11
C SER A 213 -17.17 -1.60 -6.35
N LEU A 214 -17.16 -0.27 -6.37
CA LEU A 214 -16.51 0.53 -7.40
C LEU A 214 -14.99 0.59 -7.21
N VAL A 215 -14.51 0.28 -6.00
CA VAL A 215 -13.10 0.28 -5.64
C VAL A 215 -12.77 -0.86 -4.67
N GLN A 216 -11.60 -1.48 -4.86
CA GLN A 216 -10.95 -2.31 -3.85
C GLN A 216 -9.48 -1.88 -3.71
N LEU A 217 -8.87 -2.13 -2.55
CA LEU A 217 -7.45 -1.90 -2.33
C LEU A 217 -6.72 -3.24 -2.30
N ASN A 218 -6.07 -3.59 -3.41
CA ASN A 218 -5.31 -4.84 -3.51
C ASN A 218 -4.10 -4.75 -2.57
N HIS A 219 -3.98 -5.69 -1.63
CA HIS A 219 -2.90 -5.72 -0.65
C HIS A 219 -1.98 -6.92 -0.88
N TYR A 220 -0.80 -6.66 -1.42
CA TYR A 220 0.24 -7.64 -1.73
C TYR A 220 1.24 -7.74 -0.58
N SER A 221 0.73 -7.99 0.62
CA SER A 221 1.52 -7.92 1.85
C SER A 221 2.66 -8.95 1.96
N LEU A 222 2.61 -10.03 1.18
CA LEU A 222 3.60 -11.11 1.17
C LEU A 222 4.52 -11.06 -0.05
N ARG A 223 3.94 -10.88 -1.25
CA ARG A 223 4.64 -11.06 -2.53
C ARG A 223 5.35 -12.44 -2.56
N SER A 224 6.58 -12.52 -3.05
CA SER A 224 7.32 -13.80 -3.09
C SER A 224 7.87 -14.20 -1.71
N THR A 225 8.33 -15.45 -1.55
CA THR A 225 9.02 -15.86 -0.33
C THR A 225 10.28 -15.02 -0.08
N GLU A 226 11.07 -14.68 -1.10
CA GLU A 226 12.25 -13.83 -0.95
C GLU A 226 11.88 -12.39 -0.53
N ASP A 227 10.80 -11.82 -1.09
CA ASP A 227 10.24 -10.54 -0.62
C ASP A 227 9.87 -10.59 0.86
N PHE A 228 9.23 -11.68 1.28
CA PHE A 228 8.79 -11.85 2.65
C PHE A 228 9.97 -11.98 3.62
N LEU A 229 11.07 -12.62 3.22
CA LEU A 229 12.30 -12.65 4.02
C LEU A 229 12.90 -11.26 4.20
N SER A 230 12.93 -10.43 3.15
CA SER A 230 13.33 -9.03 3.25
C SER A 230 12.41 -8.23 4.17
N LYS A 231 11.10 -8.51 4.16
CA LYS A 231 10.12 -7.92 5.09
C LYS A 231 10.37 -8.32 6.55
N ILE A 232 10.70 -9.59 6.80
CA ILE A 232 11.05 -10.08 8.15
C ILE A 232 12.30 -9.35 8.65
N TYR A 233 13.34 -9.27 7.82
CA TYR A 233 14.60 -8.63 8.17
C TYR A 233 14.43 -7.16 8.58
N ARG A 234 13.64 -6.37 7.84
CA ARG A 234 13.40 -4.95 8.17
C ARG A 234 12.37 -4.72 9.30
N GLY A 235 11.51 -5.71 9.59
CA GLY A 235 10.42 -5.60 10.58
C GLY A 235 9.24 -4.71 10.17
N LEU A 236 8.26 -4.51 11.06
CA LEU A 236 7.07 -3.68 10.81
C LEU A 236 7.30 -2.19 11.19
N PRO A 237 6.79 -1.22 10.41
CA PRO A 237 6.95 0.21 10.70
C PRO A 237 6.40 0.70 12.06
N ASN A 238 5.38 0.02 12.60
CA ASN A 238 4.65 0.45 13.81
C ASN A 238 4.78 -0.49 15.01
N ARG A 239 5.37 -1.68 14.83
CA ARG A 239 5.46 -2.72 15.88
C ARG A 239 6.78 -3.47 15.72
N ARG A 240 7.86 -2.85 16.19
CA ARG A 240 9.21 -3.43 16.11
C ARG A 240 9.35 -4.70 16.97
N ASP A 241 8.45 -4.89 17.92
CA ASP A 241 8.33 -6.01 18.86
C ASP A 241 7.49 -7.19 18.35
N ARG A 242 6.66 -6.99 17.31
CA ARG A 242 5.81 -8.05 16.77
C ARG A 242 6.57 -8.86 15.74
N GLU A 243 6.70 -10.15 16.00
CA GLU A 243 7.30 -11.10 15.06
C GLU A 243 6.52 -11.13 13.73
N VAL A 244 7.22 -10.84 12.64
CA VAL A 244 6.76 -11.19 11.29
C VAL A 244 7.37 -12.56 11.00
N GLY A 245 6.52 -13.55 10.78
CA GLY A 245 6.94 -14.93 10.62
C GLY A 245 5.82 -15.82 10.10
N LEU A 246 5.84 -17.09 10.47
CA LEU A 246 4.89 -18.09 9.95
C LEU A 246 3.41 -17.67 10.11
N GLY A 247 3.00 -17.23 11.30
CA GLY A 247 1.60 -16.81 11.53
C GLY A 247 1.15 -15.67 10.63
N TYR A 248 2.01 -14.67 10.40
CA TYR A 248 1.70 -13.55 9.50
C TYR A 248 1.47 -14.03 8.07
N TRP A 249 2.29 -14.97 7.59
CA TRP A 249 2.12 -15.57 6.27
C TRP A 249 0.83 -16.37 6.16
N LEU A 250 0.55 -17.25 7.13
CA LEU A 250 -0.66 -18.09 7.12
C LEU A 250 -1.95 -17.28 7.17
N GLU A 251 -1.94 -16.11 7.82
CA GLU A 251 -3.10 -15.21 7.84
C GLU A 251 -3.35 -14.48 6.51
N ARG A 252 -2.35 -14.43 5.61
CA ARG A 252 -2.32 -13.54 4.42
C ARG A 252 -2.02 -14.22 3.09
N ASN A 253 -1.58 -15.48 3.06
CA ASN A 253 -1.26 -16.21 1.82
C ASN A 253 -2.51 -16.78 1.14
N LEU A 254 -3.48 -15.91 0.89
CA LEU A 254 -4.77 -16.26 0.31
C LEU A 254 -4.67 -16.30 -1.21
N ASN A 255 -4.48 -17.49 -1.76
CA ASN A 255 -4.43 -17.74 -3.21
C ASN A 255 -5.71 -18.42 -3.72
N THR A 256 -6.86 -18.08 -3.15
CA THR A 256 -8.12 -18.85 -3.32
C THR A 256 -8.77 -18.65 -4.68
N VAL A 257 -8.86 -17.41 -5.16
CA VAL A 257 -9.50 -17.07 -6.44
C VAL A 257 -8.53 -16.33 -7.35
N GLU A 258 -8.67 -16.48 -8.67
CA GLU A 258 -7.93 -15.63 -9.60
C GLU A 258 -8.63 -14.28 -9.75
N ASP A 259 -7.87 -13.20 -9.62
CA ASP A 259 -8.32 -11.83 -9.85
C ASP A 259 -7.27 -11.10 -10.70
N ARG A 260 -7.63 -10.80 -11.95
CA ARG A 260 -6.82 -10.05 -12.91
C ARG A 260 -7.40 -8.66 -13.19
N SER A 261 -8.42 -8.22 -12.45
CA SER A 261 -9.16 -6.99 -12.77
C SER A 261 -8.25 -5.76 -12.80
N ILE A 262 -7.26 -5.67 -11.91
CA ILE A 262 -6.28 -4.58 -11.87
C ILE A 262 -5.37 -4.53 -13.11
N GLN A 263 -5.22 -5.65 -13.85
CA GLN A 263 -4.30 -5.72 -14.98
C GLN A 263 -4.71 -4.83 -16.16
N ARG A 264 -5.97 -4.38 -16.21
CA ARG A 264 -6.42 -3.36 -17.18
C ARG A 264 -5.65 -2.04 -17.08
N PHE A 265 -5.02 -1.76 -15.92
CA PHE A 265 -4.20 -0.58 -15.70
C PHE A 265 -2.73 -0.77 -16.09
N LEU A 266 -2.29 -1.99 -16.45
CA LEU A 266 -0.90 -2.25 -16.86
C LEU A 266 -0.43 -1.39 -18.04
N PRO A 267 -1.24 -1.12 -19.09
CA PRO A 267 -0.79 -0.27 -20.19
C PRO A 267 -0.41 1.14 -19.72
N VAL A 268 -1.30 1.82 -18.99
CA VAL A 268 -1.06 3.19 -18.48
C VAL A 268 0.02 3.23 -17.40
N LEU A 269 0.12 2.19 -16.57
CA LEU A 269 1.22 2.03 -15.63
C LEU A 269 2.57 1.93 -16.35
N LYS A 270 2.66 1.09 -17.39
CA LYS A 270 3.90 0.89 -18.15
C LYS A 270 4.31 2.15 -18.91
N GLU A 271 3.35 2.91 -19.41
CA GLU A 271 3.58 4.22 -20.02
C GLU A 271 4.19 5.20 -19.01
N CYS A 272 3.56 5.38 -17.85
CA CYS A 272 4.08 6.25 -16.79
C CYS A 272 5.47 5.78 -16.29
N ARG A 273 5.65 4.46 -16.10
CA ARG A 273 6.94 3.89 -15.68
C ARG A 273 8.04 4.05 -16.74
N ALA A 274 7.71 4.21 -18.01
CA ALA A 274 8.70 4.44 -19.07
C ALA A 274 9.41 5.79 -18.90
N GLU A 275 8.81 6.75 -18.21
CA GLU A 275 9.44 8.04 -17.90
C GLU A 275 10.65 7.85 -16.97
N PHE A 276 10.55 6.96 -15.97
CA PHE A 276 11.68 6.64 -15.08
C PHE A 276 12.87 6.02 -15.81
N LYS A 277 12.63 5.32 -16.93
CA LYS A 277 13.71 4.68 -17.70
C LYS A 277 14.68 5.70 -18.32
N ARG A 278 14.27 6.96 -18.42
CA ARG A 278 15.12 8.06 -18.92
C ARG A 278 16.14 8.51 -17.88
N ILE A 279 15.97 8.13 -16.61
CA ILE A 279 16.86 8.45 -15.50
C ILE A 279 17.75 7.23 -15.25
N GLU A 280 18.92 7.20 -15.90
CA GLU A 280 19.84 6.05 -15.88
C GLU A 280 20.28 5.68 -14.44
N THR A 281 20.63 6.69 -13.64
CA THR A 281 21.02 6.53 -12.23
C THR A 281 19.92 5.85 -11.42
N LEU A 282 18.65 6.20 -11.65
CA LEU A 282 17.51 5.59 -10.96
C LEU A 282 17.34 4.10 -11.33
N GLN A 283 17.63 3.72 -12.58
CA GLN A 283 17.58 2.31 -12.98
C GLN A 283 18.69 1.49 -12.32
N GLU A 284 19.91 2.03 -12.22
CA GLU A 284 21.00 1.39 -11.51
C GLU A 284 20.67 1.22 -10.01
N MET A 285 20.15 2.28 -9.38
CA MET A 285 19.70 2.23 -7.98
C MET A 285 18.60 1.17 -7.77
N HIS A 286 17.63 1.08 -8.70
CA HIS A 286 16.58 0.06 -8.63
C HIS A 286 17.14 -1.37 -8.70
N LEU A 287 18.08 -1.62 -9.62
CA LEU A 287 18.75 -2.92 -9.73
C LEU A 287 19.56 -3.25 -8.47
N ASN A 288 20.23 -2.26 -7.88
CA ASN A 288 20.97 -2.42 -6.63
C ASN A 288 20.03 -2.76 -5.46
N ALA A 289 18.88 -2.10 -5.35
CA ALA A 289 17.87 -2.42 -4.34
C ALA A 289 17.33 -3.85 -4.51
N VAL A 290 17.03 -4.28 -5.74
CA VAL A 290 16.64 -5.67 -6.05
C VAL A 290 17.73 -6.67 -5.66
N GLY A 291 19.00 -6.35 -5.98
CA GLY A 291 20.16 -7.16 -5.60
C GLY A 291 20.34 -7.26 -4.09
N HIS A 292 20.13 -6.16 -3.36
CA HIS A 292 20.19 -6.08 -1.91
C HIS A 292 19.15 -7.02 -1.27
N HIS A 293 17.89 -6.97 -1.72
CA HIS A 293 16.83 -7.84 -1.20
C HIS A 293 17.12 -9.32 -1.45
N ARG A 294 17.62 -9.68 -2.65
CA ARG A 294 18.07 -11.05 -2.95
C ARG A 294 19.18 -11.50 -2.01
N LYS A 295 20.15 -10.63 -1.72
CA LYS A 295 21.24 -10.92 -0.78
C LYS A 295 20.70 -11.16 0.62
N ILE A 296 19.79 -10.32 1.12
CA ILE A 296 19.13 -10.54 2.42
C ILE A 296 18.47 -11.92 2.45
N ALA A 297 17.67 -12.26 1.45
CA ALA A 297 16.98 -13.54 1.42
C ALA A 297 17.97 -14.73 1.41
N GLN A 298 19.05 -14.65 0.64
CA GLN A 298 20.11 -15.67 0.61
C GLN A 298 20.84 -15.81 1.96
N GLU A 299 21.20 -14.70 2.60
CA GLU A 299 21.84 -14.71 3.91
C GLU A 299 20.91 -15.23 5.00
N ALA A 300 19.63 -14.85 4.96
CA ALA A 300 18.62 -15.28 5.92
C ALA A 300 18.47 -16.82 5.92
N LEU A 301 18.56 -17.46 4.75
CA LEU A 301 18.48 -18.93 4.62
C LEU A 301 19.67 -19.69 5.22
N LYS A 302 20.78 -19.01 5.56
CA LYS A 302 21.90 -19.65 6.29
C LYS A 302 21.56 -19.86 7.77
N ASN A 303 20.57 -19.14 8.30
CA ASN A 303 20.06 -19.35 9.65
C ASN A 303 19.09 -20.55 9.66
N ILE A 304 19.33 -21.52 10.55
CA ILE A 304 18.55 -22.76 10.61
C ILE A 304 17.06 -22.55 10.94
N GLU A 305 16.73 -21.58 11.78
CA GLU A 305 15.34 -21.29 12.14
C GLU A 305 14.59 -20.64 10.98
N THR A 306 15.25 -19.71 10.28
CA THR A 306 14.67 -19.11 9.07
C THR A 306 14.52 -20.14 7.96
N PHE A 307 15.51 -21.02 7.75
CA PHE A 307 15.42 -22.12 6.80
C PHE A 307 14.23 -23.05 7.12
N ARG A 308 14.06 -23.44 8.39
CA ARG A 308 12.93 -24.26 8.84
C ARG A 308 11.59 -23.56 8.60
N MET A 309 11.49 -22.27 8.93
CA MET A 309 10.30 -21.48 8.65
C MET A 309 10.00 -21.47 7.15
N VAL A 310 10.98 -21.17 6.28
CA VAL A 310 10.77 -21.17 4.82
C VAL A 310 10.31 -22.54 4.30
N TRP A 311 10.85 -23.62 4.87
CA TRP A 311 10.39 -24.97 4.55
C TRP A 311 8.93 -25.18 4.98
N GLN A 312 8.54 -24.74 6.18
CA GLN A 312 7.14 -24.76 6.64
C GLN A 312 6.23 -23.92 5.75
N LEU A 313 6.66 -22.73 5.33
CA LEU A 313 5.91 -21.86 4.42
C LEU A 313 5.58 -22.56 3.10
N ARG A 314 6.55 -23.31 2.55
CA ARG A 314 6.35 -24.08 1.31
C ARG A 314 5.41 -25.27 1.48
N LEU A 315 5.37 -25.87 2.66
CA LEU A 315 4.50 -27.02 2.94
C LEU A 315 3.09 -26.64 3.38
N ALA A 316 2.94 -25.51 4.04
CA ALA A 316 1.64 -25.05 4.55
C ALA A 316 0.63 -24.78 3.43
N GLY A 317 1.10 -24.59 2.19
CA GLY A 317 0.25 -24.33 1.04
C GLY A 317 -0.47 -22.98 1.15
N ASP A 318 -1.66 -22.91 0.57
CA ASP A 318 -2.48 -21.71 0.54
C ASP A 318 -3.35 -21.59 1.79
N SER A 319 -3.54 -20.35 2.25
CA SER A 319 -4.51 -20.05 3.30
C SER A 319 -5.93 -20.29 2.79
N VAL A 320 -6.78 -20.87 3.63
CA VAL A 320 -8.21 -21.05 3.37
C VAL A 320 -8.97 -19.89 4.04
N ALA A 321 -9.83 -19.21 3.28
CA ALA A 321 -10.68 -18.12 3.77
C ALA A 321 -12.00 -18.62 4.36
#